data_AF-A0A1I6IWX3-F1
#
_entry.id   AF-A0A1I6IWX3-F1
#
_cell.length_a   1.000
_cell.length_b   1.000
_cell.length_c   1.000
_cell.angle_alpha   90.00
_cell.angle_beta   90.00
_cell.angle_gamma   90.00
#
_symmetry.space_group_name_H-M   'P 1'
#
loop_
_entity.id
_entity.type
_entity.pdbx_description
1 polymer ?
#
loop_
_entity_poly.entity_id
_entity_poly.type
_entity_poly.pdbx_seq_one_letter_code
_entity_poly.pdbx_strand_id
1 'polypeptide(L)'
;MTGRGERAVERASRATLHWSLRYTGGLDPVVAADRQHEILSDLHEHAAWANEAGISERAVARSIRARMLRGIPADLSWRRTQLTGEERAMWSAPRVDGLLLAAVALIGIVQVAVGAFVAARQTRALLIDDIDFIPTSAALTIALGSVALVATVLLWNRNTRHWGAALLAVTGVLIFAQSVEALYYLSATALLVINGVTWLEPAAYAIGFGVAIVCLAAAGQWAKPVSLISAAPARKES
;
A
#
# COMPACT_ATOMS: atom_id res chain seq x y z
N MET A 1 43.22 -2.08 16.19
CA MET A 1 41.99 -2.77 15.68
C MET A 1 41.39 -2.07 14.44
N THR A 2 42.21 -1.41 13.62
CA THR A 2 41.80 -0.54 12.49
C THR A 2 41.44 -1.32 11.22
N GLY A 3 42.22 -2.33 10.85
CA GLY A 3 42.04 -3.03 9.56
C GLY A 3 40.74 -3.85 9.35
N ARG A 4 39.80 -3.91 10.32
CA ARG A 4 38.49 -4.59 10.13
C ARG A 4 37.39 -3.62 9.68
N GLY A 5 37.47 -2.34 10.05
CA GLY A 5 36.49 -1.34 9.65
C GLY A 5 36.81 -0.74 8.29
N GLU A 6 38.08 -0.54 7.94
CA GLU A 6 38.52 -0.14 6.59
C GLU A 6 37.96 -1.09 5.53
N ARG A 7 38.10 -2.40 5.76
CA ARG A 7 37.52 -3.44 4.89
C ARG A 7 35.98 -3.39 4.84
N ALA A 8 35.31 -2.88 5.87
CA ALA A 8 33.85 -2.76 5.88
C ALA A 8 33.37 -1.58 5.03
N VAL A 9 34.07 -0.45 5.09
CA VAL A 9 33.83 0.72 4.24
C VAL A 9 34.14 0.40 2.78
N GLU A 10 35.25 -0.29 2.52
CA GLU A 10 35.61 -0.72 1.18
C GLU A 10 34.56 -1.66 0.58
N ARG A 11 34.10 -2.66 1.33
CA ARG A 11 33.01 -3.56 0.88
C ARG A 11 31.72 -2.80 0.60
N ALA A 12 31.37 -1.82 1.43
CA ALA A 12 30.16 -1.01 1.22
C ALA A 12 30.29 -0.16 -0.05
N SER A 13 31.45 0.48 -0.26
CA SER A 13 31.73 1.30 -1.44
C SER A 13 31.73 0.46 -2.73
N ARG A 14 32.38 -0.70 -2.71
CA ARG A 14 32.36 -1.66 -3.82
C ARG A 14 30.94 -2.14 -4.15
N ALA A 15 30.10 -2.38 -3.14
CA ALA A 15 28.71 -2.76 -3.37
C ALA A 15 27.91 -1.64 -4.05
N THR A 16 28.10 -0.39 -3.63
CA THR A 16 27.48 0.79 -4.27
C THR A 16 27.94 0.95 -5.72
N LEU A 17 29.23 0.79 -6.00
CA LEU A 17 29.76 0.85 -7.37
C LEU A 17 29.27 -0.32 -8.23
N HIS A 18 29.19 -1.53 -7.67
CA HIS A 18 28.66 -2.68 -8.41
C HIS A 18 27.18 -2.50 -8.74
N TRP A 19 26.41 -1.92 -7.81
CA TRP A 19 25.03 -1.52 -8.07
C TRP A 19 24.94 -0.46 -9.16
N SER A 20 25.81 0.57 -9.15
CA SER A 20 25.81 1.61 -10.18
C SER A 20 26.07 1.06 -11.58
N LEU A 21 27.05 0.17 -11.72
CA LEU A 21 27.29 -0.55 -12.98
C LEU A 21 26.08 -1.35 -13.43
N ARG A 22 25.38 -2.01 -12.50
CA ARG A 22 24.22 -2.84 -12.84
C ARG A 22 23.01 -2.02 -13.27
N TYR A 23 22.67 -0.95 -12.55
CA TYR A 23 21.47 -0.17 -12.89
C TYR A 23 21.70 0.78 -14.08
N THR A 24 22.94 1.22 -14.35
CA THR A 24 23.26 2.01 -15.56
C THR A 24 23.50 1.15 -16.80
N GLY A 25 23.64 -0.17 -16.66
CA GLY A 25 23.86 -1.08 -17.78
C GLY A 25 22.74 -1.02 -18.83
N GLY A 26 23.11 -0.74 -20.08
CA GLY A 26 22.19 -0.58 -21.21
C GLY A 26 21.72 0.86 -21.47
N LEU A 27 22.23 1.84 -20.73
CA LEU A 27 22.07 3.27 -21.03
C LEU A 27 23.17 3.76 -21.99
N ASP A 28 23.01 4.99 -22.48
CA ASP A 28 24.05 5.70 -23.22
C ASP A 28 25.39 5.70 -22.43
N PRO A 29 26.53 5.34 -23.06
CA PRO A 29 27.80 5.23 -22.36
C PRO A 29 28.26 6.51 -21.67
N VAL A 30 27.93 7.69 -22.20
CA VAL A 30 28.32 8.99 -21.61
C VAL A 30 27.49 9.25 -20.36
N VAL A 31 26.16 9.09 -20.46
CA VAL A 31 25.24 9.26 -19.32
C VAL A 31 25.54 8.27 -18.19
N ALA A 32 25.88 7.02 -18.55
CA ALA A 32 26.28 6.01 -17.58
C ALA A 32 27.60 6.36 -16.89
N ALA A 33 28.61 6.83 -17.65
CA ALA A 33 29.91 7.20 -17.11
C ALA A 33 29.82 8.42 -16.17
N ASP A 34 29.07 9.46 -16.56
CA ASP A 34 28.87 10.66 -15.75
C ASP A 34 28.23 10.31 -14.40
N ARG A 35 27.17 9.49 -14.41
CA ARG A 35 26.48 9.08 -13.18
C ARG A 35 27.36 8.21 -12.28
N GLN A 36 28.20 7.35 -12.86
CA GLN A 36 29.15 6.54 -12.11
C GLN A 36 30.26 7.40 -11.49
N HIS A 37 30.73 8.43 -12.21
CA HIS A 37 31.75 9.36 -11.72
C HIS A 37 31.23 10.22 -10.57
N GLU A 38 29.99 10.71 -10.66
CA GLU A 38 29.31 11.42 -9.57
C GLU A 38 29.25 10.57 -8.30
N ILE A 39 28.80 9.31 -8.41
CA ILE A 39 28.72 8.39 -7.27
C ILE A 39 30.11 8.09 -6.69
N LEU A 40 31.13 7.98 -7.54
CA LEU A 40 32.51 7.77 -7.09
C LEU A 40 33.03 8.99 -6.31
N SER A 41 32.76 10.21 -6.79
CA SER A 41 33.09 11.46 -6.08
C SER A 41 32.38 11.53 -4.73
N ASP A 42 31.06 11.28 -4.71
CA ASP A 42 30.23 11.26 -3.50
C ASP A 42 30.80 10.29 -2.45
N LEU A 43 31.23 9.10 -2.86
CA LEU A 43 31.84 8.11 -1.97
C LEU A 43 33.20 8.55 -1.45
N HIS A 44 34.00 9.21 -2.28
CA HIS A 44 35.31 9.74 -1.89
C HIS A 44 35.16 10.89 -0.88
N GLU A 45 34.27 11.84 -1.15
CA GLU A 45 33.95 12.96 -0.27
C GLU A 45 33.40 12.48 1.07
N HIS A 46 32.48 11.50 1.05
CA HIS A 46 31.91 10.93 2.27
C HIS A 46 32.99 10.23 3.11
N ALA A 47 33.93 9.53 2.48
CA ALA A 47 35.03 8.88 3.17
C ALA A 47 36.04 9.89 3.74
N ALA A 48 36.39 10.93 2.99
CA ALA A 48 37.28 12.00 3.45
C ALA A 48 36.68 12.76 4.64
N TRP A 49 35.42 13.20 4.53
CA TRP A 49 34.70 13.87 5.60
C TRP A 49 34.59 13.00 6.87
N ALA A 50 34.29 11.71 6.71
CA ALA A 50 34.16 10.82 7.86
C ALA A 50 35.50 10.57 8.58
N ASN A 51 36.62 10.58 7.84
CA ASN A 51 37.96 10.49 8.39
C ASN A 51 38.32 11.75 9.19
N GLU A 52 38.03 12.93 8.63
CA GLU A 52 38.23 14.23 9.30
C GLU A 52 37.37 14.38 10.56
N ALA A 53 36.13 13.91 10.51
CA ALA A 53 35.19 13.95 11.63
C ALA A 53 35.43 12.86 12.69
N GLY A 54 36.43 11.98 12.52
CA GLY A 54 36.76 10.89 13.45
C GLY A 54 35.64 9.86 13.62
N ILE A 55 34.78 9.69 12.61
CA ILE A 55 33.63 8.78 12.67
C ILE A 55 34.12 7.34 12.52
N SER A 56 33.62 6.44 13.38
CA SER A 56 33.99 5.02 13.29
C SER A 56 33.67 4.44 11.91
N GLU A 57 34.63 3.71 11.32
CA GLU A 57 34.52 3.09 9.99
C GLU A 57 33.28 2.17 9.86
N ARG A 58 32.84 1.53 10.96
CA ARG A 58 31.60 0.73 10.97
C ARG A 58 30.35 1.58 10.84
N ALA A 59 30.33 2.79 11.42
CA ALA A 59 29.22 3.73 11.25
C ALA A 59 29.18 4.25 9.80
N VAL A 60 30.34 4.55 9.21
CA VAL A 60 30.47 4.95 7.80
C VAL A 60 29.98 3.85 6.86
N ALA A 61 30.41 2.60 7.07
CA ALA A 61 29.95 1.48 6.24
C ALA A 61 28.43 1.27 6.32
N ARG A 62 27.82 1.47 7.51
CA ARG A 62 26.37 1.41 7.68
C ARG A 62 25.67 2.58 7.00
N SER A 63 26.19 3.80 7.08
CA SER A 63 25.60 4.96 6.43
C SER A 63 25.61 4.84 4.91
N ILE A 64 26.72 4.36 4.33
CA ILE A 64 26.84 4.10 2.88
C ILE A 64 25.79 3.07 2.45
N ARG A 65 25.69 1.93 3.15
CA ARG A 65 24.69 0.89 2.82
C ARG A 65 23.26 1.38 2.98
N ALA A 66 22.96 2.14 4.04
CA ALA A 66 21.64 2.68 4.28
C ALA A 66 21.25 3.73 3.23
N ARG A 67 22.21 4.52 2.73
CA ARG A 67 21.99 5.46 1.62
C ARG A 67 21.76 4.71 0.30
N MET A 68 22.60 3.72 0.00
CA MET A 68 22.44 2.86 -1.17
C MET A 68 21.05 2.19 -1.20
N LEU A 69 20.67 1.50 -0.13
CA LEU A 69 19.38 0.77 -0.08
C LEU A 69 18.17 1.70 -0.21
N ARG A 70 18.22 2.89 0.40
CA ARG A 70 17.16 3.91 0.26
C ARG A 70 17.17 4.58 -1.11
N GLY A 71 18.31 4.60 -1.81
CA GLY A 71 18.49 5.17 -3.14
C GLY A 71 18.02 4.28 -4.29
N ILE A 72 17.94 2.95 -4.10
CA ILE A 72 17.55 1.99 -5.15
C ILE A 72 16.28 2.40 -5.93
N PRO A 73 15.16 2.80 -5.28
CA PRO A 73 13.96 3.21 -6.02
C PRO A 73 14.18 4.46 -6.87
N ALA A 74 14.96 5.42 -6.38
CA ALA A 74 15.30 6.64 -7.10
C ALA A 74 16.19 6.32 -8.31
N ASP A 75 17.20 5.46 -8.15
CA ASP A 75 18.11 5.03 -9.23
C ASP A 75 17.35 4.34 -10.38
N LEU A 76 16.42 3.43 -10.03
CA LEU A 76 15.58 2.75 -11.01
C LEU A 76 14.60 3.70 -11.71
N SER A 77 14.06 4.69 -10.98
CA SER A 77 13.19 5.71 -11.56
C SER A 77 13.94 6.59 -12.55
N TRP A 78 15.18 6.98 -12.23
CA TRP A 78 16.05 7.75 -13.10
C TRP A 78 16.42 6.96 -14.36
N ARG A 79 16.81 5.68 -14.22
CA ARG A 79 17.12 4.81 -15.37
C ARG A 79 15.94 4.72 -16.33
N ARG A 80 14.72 4.60 -15.80
CA ARG A 80 13.51 4.53 -16.61
C ARG A 80 13.34 5.80 -17.44
N THR A 81 13.53 6.98 -16.85
CA THR A 81 13.47 8.27 -17.53
C THR A 81 14.49 8.36 -18.69
N GLN A 82 15.71 7.87 -18.47
CA GLN A 82 16.75 7.84 -19.50
C GLN A 82 16.43 6.90 -20.67
N LEU A 83 15.82 5.73 -20.40
CA LEU A 83 15.43 4.79 -21.45
C LEU A 83 14.23 5.26 -22.28
N THR A 84 13.34 6.06 -21.71
CA THR A 84 12.12 6.53 -22.41
C THR A 84 12.35 7.75 -23.29
N GLY A 85 13.53 8.38 -23.25
CA GLY A 85 13.92 9.48 -24.15
C GLY A 85 13.08 10.76 -24.06
N GLU A 86 12.02 10.80 -23.25
CA GLU A 86 11.15 11.95 -23.09
C GLU A 86 11.38 12.63 -21.73
N GLU A 87 12.04 13.79 -21.77
CA GLU A 87 11.79 14.89 -20.84
C GLU A 87 10.33 15.39 -21.01
N ARG A 88 9.34 14.57 -20.63
CA ARG A 88 7.95 14.97 -20.29
C ARG A 88 7.08 13.74 -20.13
N ALA A 89 7.10 13.16 -18.93
CA ALA A 89 5.87 12.85 -18.19
C ALA A 89 6.23 12.08 -16.92
N MET A 90 6.63 12.78 -15.88
CA MET A 90 5.95 12.65 -14.57
C MET A 90 5.57 11.22 -14.15
N TRP A 91 6.50 10.27 -14.13
CA TRP A 91 6.31 9.00 -13.41
C TRP A 91 6.55 9.29 -11.93
N SER A 92 5.55 9.91 -11.31
CA SER A 92 5.37 9.85 -9.87
C SER A 92 5.55 8.38 -9.46
N ALA A 93 6.35 8.13 -8.41
CA ALA A 93 6.24 6.93 -7.58
C ALA A 93 4.77 6.49 -7.51
N PRO A 94 4.42 5.18 -7.53
CA PRO A 94 3.02 4.75 -7.50
C PRO A 94 2.33 5.59 -6.45
N ARG A 95 1.49 6.53 -6.90
CA ARG A 95 0.99 7.59 -6.03
C ARG A 95 0.34 6.83 -4.90
N VAL A 96 0.62 7.17 -3.65
CA VAL A 96 -0.01 6.57 -2.47
C VAL A 96 -1.51 6.35 -2.71
N ASP A 97 -2.13 7.25 -3.47
CA ASP A 97 -3.47 7.19 -4.06
C ASP A 97 -3.85 5.90 -4.83
N GLY A 98 -3.00 5.38 -5.71
CA GLY A 98 -3.25 4.15 -6.48
C GLY A 98 -3.13 2.89 -5.64
N LEU A 99 -2.17 2.85 -4.70
CA LEU A 99 -2.05 1.75 -3.74
C LEU A 99 -3.22 1.76 -2.75
N LEU A 100 -3.62 2.95 -2.29
CA LEU A 100 -4.80 3.14 -1.44
C LEU A 100 -6.08 2.73 -2.17
N LEU A 101 -6.24 3.11 -3.45
CA LEU A 101 -7.36 2.67 -4.27
C LEU A 101 -7.40 1.15 -4.41
N ALA A 102 -6.27 0.51 -4.70
CA ALA A 102 -6.18 -0.95 -4.79
C ALA A 102 -6.54 -1.62 -3.45
N ALA A 103 -6.06 -1.09 -2.32
CA ALA A 103 -6.37 -1.61 -1.00
C ALA A 103 -7.87 -1.49 -0.67
N VAL A 104 -8.48 -0.32 -0.91
CA VAL A 104 -9.92 -0.09 -0.68
C VAL A 104 -10.78 -0.92 -1.63
N ALA A 105 -10.38 -1.08 -2.89
CA ALA A 105 -11.07 -1.94 -3.83
C ALA A 105 -11.00 -3.42 -3.42
N LEU A 106 -9.84 -3.89 -2.94
CA LEU A 106 -9.68 -5.24 -2.43
C LEU A 106 -10.58 -5.49 -1.21
N ILE A 107 -10.66 -4.52 -0.29
CA ILE A 107 -11.60 -4.57 0.84
C ILE A 107 -13.04 -4.74 0.33
N GLY A 108 -13.46 -3.92 -0.64
CA GLY A 108 -14.80 -4.02 -1.23
C GLY A 108 -15.07 -5.40 -1.85
N ILE A 109 -14.12 -5.92 -2.63
CA ILE A 109 -14.22 -7.26 -3.22
C ILE A 109 -14.35 -8.35 -2.15
N VAL A 110 -13.57 -8.28 -1.07
CA VAL A 110 -13.66 -9.25 0.03
C VAL A 110 -15.03 -9.18 0.71
N GLN A 111 -15.57 -7.99 0.97
CA GLN A 111 -16.90 -7.83 1.57
C GLN A 111 -18.01 -8.41 0.66
N VAL A 112 -17.93 -8.17 -0.66
CA VAL A 112 -18.85 -8.76 -1.63
C VAL A 112 -18.75 -10.28 -1.63
N ALA A 113 -17.53 -10.83 -1.61
CA ALA A 113 -17.30 -12.26 -1.58
C ALA A 113 -17.89 -12.91 -0.31
N VAL A 114 -17.77 -12.26 0.85
CA VAL A 114 -18.40 -12.73 2.11
C VAL A 114 -19.92 -12.77 1.99
N GLY A 115 -20.55 -11.69 1.50
CA GLY A 115 -22.00 -11.66 1.30
C GLY A 115 -22.48 -12.73 0.30
N ALA A 116 -21.78 -12.89 -0.82
CA ALA A 116 -22.08 -13.91 -1.82
C ALA A 116 -21.89 -15.33 -1.29
N PHE A 117 -20.87 -15.57 -0.47
CA PHE A 117 -20.64 -16.86 0.17
C PHE A 117 -21.78 -17.24 1.13
N VAL A 118 -22.22 -16.30 1.97
CA VAL A 118 -23.35 -16.51 2.87
C VAL A 118 -24.64 -16.75 2.08
N ALA A 119 -24.89 -15.99 1.01
CA ALA A 119 -26.02 -16.22 0.11
C ALA A 119 -26.00 -17.64 -0.48
N ALA A 120 -24.86 -18.07 -1.03
CA ALA A 120 -24.71 -19.40 -1.61
C ALA A 120 -24.94 -20.52 -0.58
N ARG A 121 -24.42 -20.36 0.65
CA ARG A 121 -24.64 -21.32 1.75
C ARG A 121 -26.11 -21.37 2.16
N GLN A 122 -26.76 -20.22 2.28
CA GLN A 122 -28.17 -20.12 2.63
C GLN A 122 -29.07 -20.76 1.56
N THR A 123 -28.86 -20.44 0.28
CA THR A 123 -29.59 -21.05 -0.83
C THR A 123 -29.41 -22.57 -0.83
N ARG A 124 -28.19 -23.07 -0.62
CA ARG A 124 -27.93 -24.52 -0.50
C ARG A 124 -28.68 -25.15 0.67
N ALA A 125 -28.70 -24.50 1.84
CA ALA A 125 -29.39 -25.02 3.02
C ALA A 125 -30.91 -25.11 2.80
N LEU A 126 -31.51 -24.10 2.15
CA LEU A 126 -32.92 -24.12 1.77
C LEU A 126 -33.24 -25.19 0.71
N LEU A 127 -32.34 -25.42 -0.26
CA LEU A 127 -32.55 -26.43 -1.31
C LEU A 127 -32.48 -27.88 -0.81
N ILE A 128 -31.84 -28.12 0.33
CA ILE A 128 -31.67 -29.46 0.93
C ILE A 128 -32.66 -29.65 2.10
N ASP A 129 -33.57 -28.69 2.33
CA ASP A 129 -34.47 -28.64 3.49
C ASP A 129 -33.71 -28.82 4.83
N ASP A 130 -32.50 -28.27 4.91
CA ASP A 130 -31.62 -28.33 6.08
C ASP A 130 -32.03 -27.28 7.14
N ILE A 131 -32.70 -26.21 6.70
CA ILE A 131 -33.20 -25.12 7.56
C ILE A 131 -34.62 -24.70 7.16
N ASP A 132 -35.51 -24.56 8.14
CA ASP A 132 -36.88 -24.07 7.94
C ASP A 132 -37.01 -22.55 8.08
N PHE A 133 -35.96 -21.87 8.54
CA PHE A 133 -35.97 -20.43 8.76
C PHE A 133 -34.71 -19.74 8.23
N ILE A 134 -34.85 -18.48 7.86
CA ILE A 134 -33.76 -17.62 7.38
C ILE A 134 -33.21 -16.84 8.58
N PRO A 135 -31.93 -17.05 8.99
CA PRO A 135 -31.32 -16.23 10.03
C PRO A 135 -31.24 -14.76 9.62
N THR A 136 -31.67 -13.85 10.50
CA THR A 136 -31.60 -12.40 10.26
C THR A 136 -30.17 -11.95 9.97
N SER A 137 -29.17 -12.52 10.66
CA SER A 137 -27.75 -12.25 10.43
C SER A 137 -27.29 -12.64 9.02
N ALA A 138 -27.82 -13.73 8.45
CA ALA A 138 -27.54 -14.13 7.08
C ALA A 138 -28.13 -13.12 6.08
N ALA A 139 -29.40 -12.75 6.26
CA ALA A 139 -30.05 -11.74 5.42
C ALA A 139 -29.33 -10.38 5.47
N LEU A 140 -28.91 -9.94 6.67
CA LEU A 140 -28.13 -8.72 6.85
C LEU A 140 -26.75 -8.81 6.18
N THR A 141 -26.05 -9.93 6.31
CA THR A 141 -24.73 -10.13 5.67
C THR A 141 -24.83 -10.06 4.15
N ILE A 142 -25.89 -10.64 3.56
CA ILE A 142 -26.16 -10.58 2.12
C ILE A 142 -26.50 -9.15 1.68
N ALA A 143 -27.35 -8.46 2.45
CA ALA A 143 -27.68 -7.05 2.17
C ALA A 143 -26.44 -6.17 2.22
N LEU A 144 -25.59 -6.32 3.24
CA LEU A 144 -24.33 -5.59 3.38
C LEU A 144 -23.35 -5.90 2.25
N GLY A 145 -23.26 -7.17 1.80
CA GLY A 145 -22.47 -7.54 0.63
C GLY A 145 -22.97 -6.88 -0.66
N SER A 146 -24.29 -6.74 -0.81
CA SER A 146 -24.91 -6.03 -1.94
C SER A 146 -24.61 -4.52 -1.90
N VAL A 147 -24.68 -3.92 -0.71
CA VAL A 147 -24.27 -2.51 -0.50
C VAL A 147 -22.78 -2.33 -0.79
N ALA A 148 -21.93 -3.26 -0.37
CA ALA A 148 -20.50 -3.24 -0.65
C ALA A 148 -20.20 -3.37 -2.16
N LEU A 149 -21.02 -4.11 -2.92
CA LEU A 149 -20.90 -4.18 -4.37
C LEU A 149 -21.15 -2.80 -5.01
N VAL A 150 -22.23 -2.13 -4.62
CA VAL A 150 -22.54 -0.77 -5.07
C VAL A 150 -21.40 0.18 -4.68
N ALA A 151 -20.93 0.12 -3.44
CA ALA A 151 -19.82 0.91 -2.94
C ALA A 151 -18.53 0.70 -3.75
N THR A 152 -18.25 -0.54 -4.13
CA THR A 152 -17.08 -0.90 -4.96
C THR A 152 -17.20 -0.35 -6.38
N VAL A 153 -18.40 -0.39 -6.97
CA VAL A 153 -18.67 0.22 -8.28
C VAL A 153 -18.47 1.74 -8.22
N LEU A 154 -18.87 2.40 -7.13
CA LEU A 154 -18.65 3.83 -6.93
C LEU A 154 -17.16 4.23 -6.89
N LEU A 155 -16.24 3.30 -6.61
CA LEU A 155 -14.79 3.56 -6.66
C LEU A 155 -14.27 3.77 -8.09
N TRP A 156 -15.00 3.27 -9.10
CA TRP A 156 -14.61 3.40 -10.51
C TRP A 156 -14.49 4.86 -10.91
N ASN A 157 -15.48 5.68 -10.54
CA ASN A 157 -15.55 7.08 -10.93
C ASN A 157 -14.92 7.99 -9.86
N ARG A 158 -13.96 8.84 -10.29
CA ARG A 158 -13.18 9.70 -9.39
C ARG A 158 -14.05 10.62 -8.53
N ASN A 159 -15.18 11.08 -9.06
CA ASN A 159 -16.08 11.99 -8.35
C ASN A 159 -16.90 11.28 -7.25
N THR A 160 -17.10 9.97 -7.32
CA THR A 160 -17.91 9.20 -6.35
C THR A 160 -17.06 8.34 -5.41
N ARG A 161 -15.73 8.32 -5.59
CA ARG A 161 -14.79 7.50 -4.79
C ARG A 161 -14.90 7.71 -3.29
N HIS A 162 -15.05 8.95 -2.84
CA HIS A 162 -15.15 9.26 -1.42
C HIS A 162 -16.43 8.67 -0.80
N TRP A 163 -17.55 8.68 -1.53
CA TRP A 163 -18.79 8.02 -1.11
C TRP A 163 -18.65 6.51 -1.09
N GLY A 164 -18.02 5.91 -2.11
CA GLY A 164 -17.75 4.48 -2.14
C GLY A 164 -16.90 4.03 -0.94
N ALA A 165 -15.83 4.77 -0.62
CA ALA A 165 -14.98 4.49 0.53
C ALA A 165 -15.72 4.67 1.87
N ALA A 166 -16.50 5.75 2.04
CA ALA A 166 -17.29 5.96 3.25
C ALA A 166 -18.32 4.83 3.46
N LEU A 167 -18.97 4.40 2.39
CA LEU A 167 -19.94 3.30 2.44
C LEU A 167 -19.26 1.97 2.79
N LEU A 168 -18.09 1.68 2.21
CA LEU A 168 -17.28 0.50 2.55
C LEU A 168 -16.79 0.48 4.01
N ALA A 169 -16.60 1.66 4.62
CA ALA A 169 -16.26 1.75 6.03
C ALA A 169 -17.41 1.27 6.92
N VAL A 170 -18.63 1.73 6.62
CA VAL A 170 -19.85 1.34 7.35
C VAL A 170 -20.13 -0.15 7.17
N THR A 171 -20.09 -0.65 5.93
CA THR A 171 -20.32 -2.08 5.67
C THR A 171 -19.21 -2.95 6.27
N GLY A 172 -17.96 -2.47 6.29
CA GLY A 172 -16.82 -3.18 6.87
C GLY A 172 -17.00 -3.50 8.36
N VAL A 173 -17.49 -2.56 9.17
CA VAL A 173 -17.73 -2.84 10.61
C VAL A 173 -18.83 -3.89 10.78
N LEU A 174 -19.92 -3.75 10.03
CA LEU A 174 -21.12 -4.56 10.24
C LEU A 174 -20.98 -5.97 9.65
N ILE A 175 -20.37 -6.12 8.47
CA ILE A 175 -20.37 -7.39 7.74
C ILE A 175 -19.51 -8.45 8.44
N PHE A 176 -18.39 -8.06 9.06
CA PHE A 176 -17.54 -9.01 9.78
C PHE A 176 -18.21 -9.53 11.05
N ALA A 177 -18.86 -8.65 11.81
CA ALA A 177 -19.64 -9.05 13.00
C ALA A 177 -20.79 -9.99 12.62
N GLN A 178 -21.59 -9.62 11.62
CA GLN A 178 -22.75 -10.40 11.19
C GLN A 178 -22.36 -11.71 10.51
N SER A 179 -21.19 -11.77 9.85
CA SER A 179 -20.72 -12.99 9.21
C SER A 179 -20.40 -14.12 10.20
N VAL A 180 -19.86 -13.79 11.38
CA VAL A 180 -19.59 -14.79 12.43
C VAL A 180 -20.89 -15.41 12.92
N GLU A 181 -21.89 -14.58 13.19
CA GLU A 181 -23.22 -15.02 13.62
C GLU A 181 -23.96 -15.79 12.50
N ALA A 182 -23.88 -15.33 11.26
CA ALA A 182 -24.46 -16.05 10.12
C ALA A 182 -23.86 -17.44 9.94
N LEU A 183 -22.53 -17.55 10.09
CA LEU A 183 -21.83 -18.84 9.99
C LEU A 183 -22.15 -19.77 11.16
N TYR A 184 -22.40 -19.22 12.36
CA TYR A 184 -22.84 -20.00 13.51
C TYR A 184 -24.12 -20.79 13.21
N TYR A 185 -25.12 -20.15 12.57
CA TYR A 185 -26.38 -20.81 12.21
C TYR A 185 -26.29 -21.67 10.94
N LEU A 186 -25.41 -21.30 9.99
CA LEU A 186 -25.35 -21.96 8.68
C LEU A 186 -24.29 -23.05 8.57
N SER A 187 -23.40 -23.25 9.54
CA SER A 187 -22.27 -24.17 9.42
C SER A 187 -21.90 -24.88 10.71
N ALA A 188 -22.09 -26.20 10.75
CA ALA A 188 -21.67 -27.06 11.86
C ALA A 188 -20.15 -26.97 12.14
N THR A 189 -19.34 -26.87 11.09
CA THR A 189 -17.88 -26.67 11.23
C THR A 189 -17.55 -25.31 11.84
N ALA A 190 -18.25 -24.25 11.41
CA ALA A 190 -18.03 -22.91 11.97
C ALA A 190 -18.47 -22.87 13.43
N LEU A 191 -19.56 -23.53 13.80
CA LEU A 191 -20.02 -23.65 15.17
C LEU A 191 -18.97 -24.28 16.09
N LEU A 192 -18.28 -25.35 15.64
CA LEU A 192 -17.17 -25.96 16.40
C LEU A 192 -15.99 -24.99 16.56
N VAL A 193 -15.62 -24.26 15.50
CA VAL A 193 -14.51 -23.30 15.53
C VAL A 193 -14.84 -22.10 16.43
N ILE A 194 -16.04 -21.53 16.30
CA ILE A 194 -16.48 -20.36 17.08
C ILE A 194 -16.53 -20.71 18.57
N ASN A 195 -17.08 -21.87 18.93
CA ASN A 195 -17.10 -22.33 20.33
C ASN A 195 -15.70 -22.67 20.86
N GLY A 196 -14.78 -23.14 20.01
CA GLY A 196 -13.39 -23.42 20.38
C GLY A 196 -12.50 -22.17 20.45
N VAL A 197 -12.88 -21.08 19.79
CA VAL A 197 -12.07 -19.86 19.65
C VAL A 197 -12.89 -18.66 20.11
N THR A 198 -12.97 -18.48 21.42
CA THR A 198 -13.79 -17.42 22.07
C THR A 198 -13.37 -15.99 21.71
N TRP A 199 -12.16 -15.78 21.18
CA TRP A 199 -11.69 -14.47 20.75
C TRP A 199 -12.04 -14.15 19.28
N LEU A 200 -12.69 -15.06 18.55
CA LEU A 200 -12.97 -14.89 17.13
C LEU A 200 -13.94 -13.74 16.86
N GLU A 201 -14.97 -13.60 17.70
CA GLU A 201 -15.92 -12.48 17.61
C GLU A 201 -15.25 -11.11 17.85
N PRO A 202 -14.52 -10.87 18.96
CA PRO A 202 -13.81 -9.59 19.14
C PRO A 202 -12.74 -9.35 18.07
N ALA A 203 -12.10 -10.39 17.53
CA ALA A 203 -11.19 -10.23 16.39
C ALA A 203 -11.92 -9.80 15.11
N ALA A 204 -13.12 -10.32 14.84
CA ALA A 204 -13.93 -9.89 13.71
C ALA A 204 -14.30 -8.40 13.82
N TYR A 205 -14.66 -7.93 15.03
CA TYR A 205 -14.86 -6.51 15.29
C TYR A 205 -13.58 -5.69 15.07
N ALA A 206 -12.44 -6.13 15.60
CA ALA A 206 -11.16 -5.44 15.43
C ALA A 206 -10.76 -5.31 13.95
N ILE A 207 -10.97 -6.36 13.15
CA ILE A 207 -10.76 -6.34 11.70
C ILE A 207 -11.71 -5.35 11.04
N GLY A 208 -13.01 -5.40 11.38
CA GLY A 208 -14.02 -4.47 10.87
C GLY A 208 -13.68 -3.00 11.14
N PHE A 209 -13.23 -2.68 12.34
CA PHE A 209 -12.75 -1.34 12.69
C PHE A 209 -11.49 -0.94 11.94
N GLY A 210 -10.51 -1.84 11.80
CA GLY A 210 -9.30 -1.58 11.01
C GLY A 210 -9.63 -1.25 9.55
N VAL A 211 -10.54 -2.02 8.95
CA VAL A 211 -11.07 -1.76 7.60
C VAL A 211 -11.76 -0.40 7.52
N ALA A 212 -12.60 -0.07 8.51
CA ALA A 212 -13.30 1.21 8.54
C ALA A 212 -12.33 2.40 8.63
N ILE A 213 -11.28 2.31 9.44
CA ILE A 213 -10.26 3.36 9.56
C ILE A 213 -9.58 3.60 8.20
N VAL A 214 -9.16 2.54 7.51
CA VAL A 214 -8.52 2.65 6.19
C VAL A 214 -9.47 3.28 5.17
N CYS A 215 -10.73 2.85 5.16
CA CYS A 215 -11.73 3.36 4.22
C CYS A 215 -12.11 4.82 4.51
N LEU A 216 -12.24 5.22 5.77
CA LEU A 216 -12.49 6.61 6.16
C LEU A 216 -11.29 7.52 5.84
N ALA A 217 -10.06 7.05 6.05
CA ALA A 217 -8.86 7.78 5.64
C ALA A 217 -8.84 8.02 4.12
N ALA A 218 -9.20 7.01 3.33
CA ALA A 218 -9.33 7.13 1.88
C ALA A 218 -10.46 8.08 1.47
N ALA A 219 -11.62 7.99 2.13
CA ALA A 219 -12.74 8.90 1.90
C ALA A 219 -12.33 10.36 2.15
N GLY A 220 -11.67 10.64 3.27
CA GLY A 220 -11.16 11.97 3.60
C GLY A 220 -10.10 12.48 2.63
N GLN A 221 -9.21 11.60 2.13
CA GLN A 221 -8.24 11.96 1.10
C GLN A 221 -8.92 12.33 -0.23
N TRP A 222 -9.92 11.55 -0.65
CA TRP A 222 -10.62 11.75 -1.93
C TRP A 222 -11.71 12.82 -1.90
N ALA A 223 -12.13 13.27 -0.72
CA ALA A 223 -13.10 14.35 -0.55
C ALA A 223 -12.49 15.76 -0.67
N LYS A 224 -11.16 15.92 -0.62
CA LYS A 224 -10.53 17.25 -0.68
C LYS A 224 -10.62 17.83 -2.11
N PRO A 225 -11.34 18.93 -2.35
CA PRO A 225 -11.22 19.66 -3.60
C PRO A 225 -9.80 20.23 -3.69
N VAL A 226 -9.17 20.14 -4.87
CA VAL A 226 -7.92 20.84 -5.15
C VAL A 226 -8.23 22.33 -5.00
N SER A 227 -7.85 22.91 -3.86
CA SER A 227 -7.84 24.35 -3.67
C SER A 227 -6.79 24.89 -4.62
N LEU A 228 -7.23 25.29 -5.82
CA LEU A 228 -6.45 26.13 -6.73
C LEU A 228 -6.08 27.37 -5.93
N ILE A 229 -4.83 27.44 -5.50
CA ILE A 229 -4.21 28.70 -5.07
C ILE A 229 -4.29 29.59 -6.30
N SER A 230 -5.29 30.47 -6.31
CA SER A 230 -5.42 31.52 -7.31
C SER A 230 -4.20 32.41 -7.15
N ALA A 231 -3.20 32.23 -8.01
CA ALA A 231 -2.10 33.17 -8.14
C ALA A 231 -2.71 34.49 -8.61
N ALA A 232 -2.84 35.44 -7.67
CA ALA A 232 -3.27 36.79 -7.96
C ALA A 232 -2.36 37.37 -9.07
N PRO A 233 -2.91 38.01 -10.12
CA PRO A 233 -2.08 38.66 -11.12
C PRO A 233 -1.34 39.83 -10.44
N ALA A 234 0.00 39.75 -10.47
CA ALA A 234 0.87 40.83 -10.04
C ALA A 234 0.49 42.12 -10.78
N ARG A 235 0.09 43.12 -9.99
CA ARG A 235 -0.16 44.50 -10.39
C ARG A 235 1.05 45.03 -11.17
N LYS A 236 0.85 45.46 -12.41
CA LYS A 236 1.81 46.33 -13.11
C LYS A 236 1.67 47.72 -12.52
N GLU A 237 2.72 48.20 -11.87
CA GLU A 237 2.90 49.62 -11.59
C GLU A 237 3.46 50.29 -12.84
N SER A 238 2.82 51.39 -13.25
CA SER A 238 3.31 52.38 -14.21
C SER A 238 3.05 53.75 -13.62
#